data_AF-N1UWE2-F1
#
_entry.id   AF-N1UWE2-F1
#
_cell.length_a   1.000
_cell.length_b   1.000
_cell.length_c   1.000
_cell.angle_alpha   90.00
_cell.angle_beta   90.00
_cell.angle_gamma   90.00
#
_symmetry.space_group_name_H-M   'P 1'
#
loop_
_entity.id
_entity.type
_entity.pdbx_description
1 polymer ?
#
loop_
_entity_poly.entity_id
_entity_poly.type
_entity_poly.pdbx_seq_one_letter_code
_entity_poly.pdbx_strand_id
1 'polypeptide(L)'
;MPISGKPLLEIWLDQISQLKVSKVLVNLHYLNEIVSSFLKRPRYKDWVKSVYEPELLGTAGTLQKNYDFFKGKTILLIHGDNLCLCDFNSFVEFHFLKRPKGSLITMMTFRTDSPKSCGIVELDEDGVVQRFHEKVENPPGNLANAAIYLIEPEVLDWIQEREYVNDFSNQVLPEFLGKIATWENKDIMRDIGNSEALAKAQKEVTFPENNNLDEWETEFLSNSIHQSIQSIL
;
A
#
# COMPACT_ATOMS: atom_id res chain seq x y z
N MET A 1 -12.14 -4.83 -5.17
CA MET A 1 -12.68 -5.81 -4.21
C MET A 1 -13.50 -5.06 -3.16
N PRO A 2 -14.75 -5.46 -2.87
CA PRO A 2 -15.51 -4.95 -1.74
C PRO A 2 -14.96 -5.47 -0.41
N ILE A 3 -14.84 -4.59 0.58
CA ILE A 3 -14.67 -4.89 2.00
C ILE A 3 -15.83 -4.20 2.73
N SER A 4 -16.72 -4.95 3.34
CA SER A 4 -17.90 -4.47 4.06
C SER A 4 -18.70 -3.45 3.25
N GLY A 5 -18.95 -3.77 1.97
CA GLY A 5 -19.71 -2.93 1.05
C GLY A 5 -18.94 -1.74 0.45
N LYS A 6 -17.66 -1.55 0.79
CA LYS A 6 -16.83 -0.45 0.29
C LYS A 6 -15.67 -0.95 -0.59
N PRO A 7 -15.35 -0.33 -1.73
CA PRO A 7 -14.19 -0.73 -2.52
C PRO A 7 -12.89 -0.55 -1.74
N LEU A 8 -11.96 -1.51 -1.79
CA LEU A 8 -10.66 -1.42 -1.12
C LEU A 8 -9.89 -0.14 -1.50
N LEU A 9 -9.88 0.23 -2.78
CA LEU A 9 -9.23 1.46 -3.23
C LEU A 9 -9.89 2.71 -2.63
N GLU A 10 -11.20 2.68 -2.36
CA GLU A 10 -11.87 3.78 -1.69
C GLU A 10 -11.44 3.90 -0.22
N ILE A 11 -11.27 2.77 0.47
CA ILE A 11 -10.75 2.75 1.86
C ILE A 11 -9.36 3.39 1.91
N TRP A 12 -8.51 3.09 0.93
CA TRP A 12 -7.20 3.72 0.78
C TRP A 12 -7.30 5.22 0.53
N LEU A 13 -8.08 5.62 -0.47
CA LEU A 13 -8.23 7.03 -0.84
C LEU A 13 -8.83 7.86 0.29
N ASP A 14 -9.80 7.33 1.04
CA ASP A 14 -10.39 8.04 2.17
C ASP A 14 -9.37 8.29 3.28
N GLN A 15 -8.57 7.28 3.64
CA GLN A 15 -7.54 7.45 4.67
C GLN A 15 -6.46 8.46 4.25
N ILE A 16 -5.96 8.38 3.02
CA ILE A 16 -4.93 9.31 2.55
C ILE A 16 -5.47 10.71 2.24
N SER A 17 -6.78 10.86 2.00
CA SER A 17 -7.40 12.19 1.81
C SER A 17 -7.33 13.06 3.07
N GLN A 18 -7.17 12.44 4.24
CA GLN A 18 -6.97 13.15 5.52
C GLN A 18 -5.54 13.68 5.67
N LEU A 19 -4.62 13.26 4.79
CA LEU A 19 -3.23 13.72 4.77
C LEU A 19 -3.08 14.93 3.85
N LYS A 20 -1.99 15.68 4.03
CA LYS A 20 -1.60 16.77 3.11
C LYS A 20 -0.95 16.25 1.81
N VAL A 21 -1.53 15.21 1.21
CA VAL A 21 -1.05 14.62 -0.05
C VAL A 21 -1.63 15.41 -1.24
N SER A 22 -0.75 16.07 -1.98
CA SER A 22 -1.14 16.96 -3.08
C SER A 22 -1.74 16.24 -4.30
N LYS A 23 -1.22 15.06 -4.65
CA LYS A 23 -1.64 14.26 -5.80
C LYS A 23 -1.42 12.78 -5.52
N VAL A 24 -2.28 11.95 -6.09
CA VAL A 24 -2.20 10.48 -6.02
C VAL A 24 -2.07 9.93 -7.43
N LEU A 25 -1.23 8.91 -7.62
CA LEU A 25 -1.12 8.16 -8.86
C LEU A 25 -1.48 6.70 -8.59
N VAL A 26 -2.44 6.16 -9.34
CA VAL A 26 -2.90 4.76 -9.24
C VAL A 26 -2.50 4.03 -10.51
N ASN A 27 -1.67 3.01 -10.40
CA ASN A 27 -1.34 2.15 -11.54
C ASN A 27 -2.45 1.14 -11.80
N LEU A 28 -2.81 0.97 -13.07
CA LEU A 28 -3.89 0.09 -13.52
C LEU A 28 -3.35 -0.95 -14.50
N HIS A 29 -3.80 -2.19 -14.39
CA HIS A 29 -3.51 -3.26 -15.35
C HIS A 29 -4.73 -4.15 -15.56
N TYR A 30 -4.95 -5.10 -14.64
CA TYR A 30 -6.09 -6.01 -14.65
C TYR A 30 -7.39 -5.29 -14.29
N LEU A 31 -8.46 -5.54 -15.06
CA LEU A 31 -9.77 -4.89 -14.90
C LEU A 31 -9.70 -3.35 -14.82
N ASN A 32 -8.74 -2.75 -15.55
CA ASN A 32 -8.47 -1.32 -15.50
C ASN A 32 -9.70 -0.46 -15.83
N GLU A 33 -10.61 -0.93 -16.69
CA GLU A 33 -11.87 -0.24 -17.03
C GLU A 33 -12.73 0.05 -15.78
N ILE A 34 -12.86 -0.94 -14.88
CA ILE A 34 -13.67 -0.81 -13.66
C ILE A 34 -13.03 0.23 -12.72
N VAL A 35 -11.71 0.13 -12.53
CA VAL A 35 -10.97 1.05 -11.66
C VAL A 35 -10.91 2.45 -12.27
N SER A 36 -10.77 2.57 -13.59
CA SER A 36 -10.82 3.85 -14.29
C SER A 36 -12.21 4.49 -14.18
N SER A 37 -13.28 3.70 -14.27
CA SER A 37 -14.65 4.19 -14.05
C SER A 37 -14.82 4.72 -12.62
N PHE A 38 -14.34 3.98 -11.63
CA PHE A 38 -14.31 4.41 -10.22
C PHE A 38 -13.56 5.73 -10.04
N LEU A 39 -12.36 5.86 -10.62
CA LEU A 39 -11.53 7.06 -10.49
C LEU A 39 -12.06 8.28 -11.28
N LYS A 40 -13.05 8.11 -12.17
CA LYS A 40 -13.73 9.22 -12.87
C LYS A 40 -14.77 9.94 -12.00
N ARG A 41 -15.11 9.38 -10.82
CA ARG A 41 -16.05 10.00 -9.88
C ARG A 41 -15.60 11.43 -9.49
N PRO A 42 -16.50 12.42 -9.38
CA PRO A 42 -16.13 13.83 -9.18
C PRO A 42 -15.21 14.10 -7.98
N ARG A 43 -15.33 13.32 -6.91
CA ARG A 43 -14.51 13.46 -5.69
C ARG A 43 -13.02 13.20 -5.89
N TYR A 44 -12.63 12.50 -6.96
CA TYR A 44 -11.23 12.21 -7.29
C TYR A 44 -10.66 13.13 -8.36
N LYS A 45 -11.52 13.95 -8.96
CA LYS A 45 -11.14 14.91 -9.99
C LYS A 45 -10.06 15.86 -9.45
N ASP A 46 -9.05 16.11 -10.27
CA ASP A 46 -7.90 16.98 -9.98
C ASP A 46 -6.94 16.50 -8.86
N TRP A 47 -7.27 15.42 -8.17
CA TRP A 47 -6.46 14.86 -7.08
C TRP A 47 -5.82 13.51 -7.43
N VAL A 48 -6.59 12.59 -8.03
CA VAL A 48 -6.13 11.24 -8.37
C VAL A 48 -5.94 11.12 -9.88
N LYS A 49 -4.78 10.62 -10.29
CA LYS A 49 -4.46 10.27 -11.67
C LYS A 49 -4.30 8.77 -11.79
N SER A 50 -4.90 8.16 -12.80
CA SER A 50 -4.58 6.78 -13.18
C SER A 50 -3.50 6.72 -14.26
N VAL A 51 -2.69 5.67 -14.24
CA VAL A 51 -1.81 5.30 -15.35
C VAL A 51 -2.07 3.84 -15.72
N TYR A 52 -2.24 3.57 -17.02
CA TYR A 52 -2.40 2.21 -17.50
C TYR A 52 -1.05 1.59 -17.88
N GLU A 53 -0.80 0.41 -17.36
CA GLU A 53 0.34 -0.43 -17.69
C GLU A 53 -0.13 -1.59 -18.57
N PRO A 54 0.12 -1.57 -19.89
CA PRO A 54 -0.26 -2.68 -20.76
C PRO A 54 0.54 -3.95 -20.45
N GLU A 55 1.78 -3.78 -19.99
CA GLU A 55 2.65 -4.83 -19.48
C GLU A 55 3.05 -4.47 -18.05
N LEU A 56 3.09 -5.47 -17.17
CA LEU A 56 3.48 -5.27 -15.76
C LEU A 56 4.95 -4.91 -15.68
N LEU A 57 5.26 -3.75 -15.12
CA LEU A 57 6.63 -3.23 -15.02
C LEU A 57 7.30 -3.61 -13.70
N GLY A 58 6.58 -4.29 -12.81
CA GLY A 58 7.00 -4.49 -11.42
C GLY A 58 6.86 -3.20 -10.59
N THR A 59 6.92 -3.35 -9.26
CA THR A 59 6.62 -2.27 -8.32
C THR A 59 7.61 -1.11 -8.38
N ALA A 60 8.90 -1.39 -8.60
CA ALA A 60 9.89 -0.34 -8.83
C ALA A 60 9.88 0.17 -10.28
N GLY A 61 9.54 -0.67 -11.26
CA GLY A 61 9.44 -0.23 -12.66
C GLY A 61 8.28 0.76 -12.89
N THR A 62 7.17 0.61 -12.16
CA THR A 62 6.09 1.61 -12.11
C THR A 62 6.59 2.97 -11.61
N LEU A 63 7.42 2.98 -10.57
CA LEU A 63 8.02 4.22 -10.05
C LEU A 63 8.94 4.87 -11.10
N GLN A 64 9.79 4.07 -11.74
CA GLN A 64 10.72 4.51 -12.78
C GLN A 64 9.98 5.12 -13.98
N LYS A 65 8.96 4.41 -14.52
CA LYS A 65 8.16 4.92 -15.64
C LYS A 65 7.43 6.23 -15.33
N ASN A 66 7.10 6.46 -14.06
CA ASN A 66 6.39 7.65 -13.60
C ASN A 66 7.29 8.61 -12.81
N TYR A 67 8.61 8.51 -12.96
CA TYR A 67 9.59 9.27 -12.17
C TYR A 67 9.29 10.78 -12.13
N ASP A 68 8.95 11.38 -13.27
CA ASP A 68 8.62 12.82 -13.36
C ASP A 68 7.45 13.26 -12.47
N PHE A 69 6.52 12.37 -12.14
CA PHE A 69 5.42 12.66 -11.24
C PHE A 69 5.89 12.80 -9.79
N PHE A 70 6.92 12.04 -9.42
CA PHE A 70 7.41 11.88 -8.06
C PHE A 70 8.69 12.68 -7.74
N LYS A 71 9.49 13.02 -8.77
CA LYS A 71 10.83 13.58 -8.62
C LYS A 71 10.91 14.75 -7.64
N GLY A 72 11.95 14.73 -6.81
CA GLY A 72 12.25 15.78 -5.82
C GLY A 72 11.26 15.87 -4.66
N LYS A 73 10.41 14.85 -4.44
CA LYS A 73 9.46 14.80 -3.33
C LYS A 73 9.60 13.50 -2.56
N THR A 74 9.34 13.57 -1.25
CA THR A 74 9.02 12.39 -0.45
C THR A 74 7.68 11.82 -0.94
N ILE A 75 7.60 10.50 -1.14
CA ILE A 75 6.37 9.85 -1.61
C ILE A 75 5.89 8.78 -0.64
N LEU A 76 4.57 8.63 -0.56
CA LEU A 76 3.90 7.50 0.09
C LEU A 76 3.62 6.43 -0.96
N LEU A 77 4.37 5.33 -0.92
CA LEU A 77 4.20 4.15 -1.77
C LEU A 77 3.34 3.13 -1.02
N ILE A 78 2.27 2.66 -1.66
CA ILE A 78 1.31 1.71 -1.09
C ILE A 78 1.08 0.57 -2.08
N HIS A 79 1.26 -0.66 -1.63
CA HIS A 79 0.72 -1.83 -2.32
C HIS A 79 -0.78 -1.94 -2.01
N GLY A 80 -1.61 -1.57 -2.97
CA GLY A 80 -3.05 -1.32 -2.77
C GLY A 80 -3.94 -2.56 -2.66
N ASP A 81 -3.37 -3.76 -2.60
CA ASP A 81 -4.05 -5.05 -2.51
C ASP A 81 -4.24 -5.56 -1.08
N ASN A 82 -3.68 -4.86 -0.08
CA ASN A 82 -3.88 -5.15 1.34
C ASN A 82 -4.95 -4.23 1.94
N LEU A 83 -5.74 -4.76 2.88
CA LEU A 83 -6.52 -3.93 3.80
C LEU A 83 -5.60 -3.44 4.92
N CYS A 84 -5.47 -2.12 5.02
CA CYS A 84 -4.76 -1.48 6.12
C CYS A 84 -5.65 -0.39 6.70
N LEU A 85 -5.81 -0.42 8.03
CA LEU A 85 -6.26 0.72 8.80
C LEU A 85 -5.12 1.14 9.71
N CYS A 86 -4.78 2.42 9.72
CA CYS A 86 -3.81 2.97 10.65
C CYS A 86 -3.93 4.49 10.78
N ASP A 87 -3.29 5.03 11.82
CA ASP A 87 -3.08 6.47 11.91
C ASP A 87 -1.97 6.94 10.96
N PHE A 88 -2.35 7.27 9.72
CA PHE A 88 -1.43 7.78 8.72
C PHE A 88 -0.81 9.14 9.11
N ASN A 89 -1.47 9.95 9.93
CA ASN A 89 -0.87 11.21 10.40
C ASN A 89 0.32 10.91 11.30
N SER A 90 0.17 9.97 12.24
CA SER A 90 1.27 9.51 13.08
C SER A 90 2.40 8.85 12.28
N PHE A 91 2.07 8.08 11.24
CA PHE A 91 3.06 7.48 10.34
C PHE A 91 3.88 8.54 9.58
N VAL A 92 3.21 9.54 9.01
CA VAL A 92 3.85 10.66 8.30
C VAL A 92 4.65 11.54 9.27
N GLU A 93 4.10 11.86 10.43
CA GLU A 93 4.79 12.63 11.47
C GLU A 93 6.07 11.91 11.92
N PHE A 94 6.00 10.59 12.10
CA PHE A 94 7.17 9.81 12.46
C PHE A 94 8.27 9.95 11.40
N HIS A 95 7.93 9.81 10.12
CA HIS A 95 8.89 9.96 9.04
C HIS A 95 9.57 11.32 9.05
N PHE A 96 8.83 12.42 9.21
CA PHE A 96 9.42 13.75 9.12
C PHE A 96 10.11 14.23 10.40
N LEU A 97 9.64 13.80 11.58
CA LEU A 97 10.05 14.39 12.86
C LEU A 97 10.77 13.44 13.81
N LYS A 98 10.60 12.12 13.67
CA LYS A 98 11.01 11.15 14.71
C LYS A 98 11.91 10.03 14.20
N ARG A 99 11.97 9.76 12.89
CA ARG A 99 12.75 8.64 12.35
C ARG A 99 14.25 8.80 12.65
N PRO A 100 14.99 7.70 12.86
CA PRO A 100 16.45 7.72 13.00
C PRO A 100 17.13 8.49 11.87
N LYS A 101 18.10 9.35 12.23
CA LYS A 101 18.82 10.20 11.27
C LYS A 101 19.52 9.35 10.21
N GLY A 102 19.51 9.84 8.96
CA GLY A 102 20.10 9.12 7.83
C GLY A 102 19.19 8.05 7.21
N SER A 103 18.01 7.80 7.78
CA SER A 103 17.00 6.95 7.16
C SER A 103 16.40 7.62 5.92
N LEU A 104 16.39 6.90 4.81
CA LEU A 104 15.84 7.33 3.52
C LEU A 104 14.47 6.70 3.23
N ILE A 105 14.14 5.63 3.95
CA ILE A 105 12.85 4.95 3.88
C ILE A 105 12.30 4.86 5.29
N THR A 106 11.00 5.09 5.44
CA THR A 106 10.23 4.60 6.59
C THR A 106 9.29 3.51 6.11
N MET A 107 9.53 2.29 6.57
CA MET A 107 8.72 1.12 6.30
C MET A 107 7.66 0.96 7.40
N MET A 108 6.40 0.84 6.99
CA MET A 108 5.36 0.37 7.91
C MET A 108 5.55 -1.13 8.15
N THR A 109 5.51 -1.53 9.42
CA THR A 109 5.57 -2.93 9.83
C THR A 109 4.33 -3.32 10.63
N PHE A 110 4.08 -4.61 10.77
CA PHE A 110 2.99 -5.14 11.60
C PHE A 110 3.36 -6.53 12.13
N ARG A 111 2.62 -7.03 13.12
CA ARG A 111 2.81 -8.40 13.62
C ARG A 111 1.89 -9.34 12.86
N THR A 112 2.49 -10.29 12.13
CA THR A 112 1.74 -11.27 11.34
C THR A 112 1.62 -12.61 12.08
N ASP A 113 0.48 -13.28 11.91
CA ASP A 113 0.28 -14.67 12.33
C ASP A 113 0.78 -15.68 11.28
N SER A 114 1.19 -15.21 10.10
CA SER A 114 1.66 -16.03 8.99
C SER A 114 3.01 -15.54 8.46
N PRO A 115 4.09 -15.63 9.26
CA PRO A 115 5.37 -15.02 8.92
C PRO A 115 6.03 -15.59 7.65
N LYS A 116 5.73 -16.85 7.29
CA LYS A 116 6.26 -17.49 6.07
C LYS A 116 5.75 -16.85 4.77
N SER A 117 4.57 -16.21 4.79
CA SER A 117 4.00 -15.56 3.61
C SER A 117 4.38 -14.09 3.48
N CYS A 118 5.18 -13.57 4.42
CA CYS A 118 5.53 -12.16 4.53
C CYS A 118 7.04 -11.94 4.40
N GLY A 119 7.44 -10.70 4.11
CA GLY A 119 8.81 -10.25 4.31
C GLY A 119 9.07 -9.90 5.77
N ILE A 120 9.93 -10.66 6.45
CA ILE A 120 10.23 -10.46 7.88
C ILE A 120 11.48 -9.61 8.05
N VAL A 121 11.43 -8.66 8.99
CA VAL A 121 12.54 -7.75 9.29
C VAL A 121 13.20 -8.07 10.62
N GLU A 122 14.52 -7.93 10.66
CA GLU A 122 15.31 -7.82 11.89
C GLU A 122 15.78 -6.38 12.04
N LEU A 123 15.62 -5.82 13.24
CA LEU A 123 15.93 -4.41 13.54
C LEU A 123 17.14 -4.31 14.47
N ASP A 124 17.83 -3.18 14.42
CA ASP A 124 18.74 -2.76 15.50
C ASP A 124 17.99 -2.08 16.66
N GLU A 125 18.74 -1.59 17.65
CA GLU A 125 18.20 -0.92 18.85
C GLU A 125 17.49 0.40 18.54
N ASP A 126 17.80 1.05 17.41
CA ASP A 126 17.17 2.30 16.95
C ASP A 126 15.94 2.03 16.07
N GLY A 127 15.57 0.77 15.84
CA GLY A 127 14.42 0.38 15.03
C GLY A 127 14.68 0.44 13.52
N VAL A 128 15.95 0.41 13.09
CA VAL A 128 16.34 0.41 11.67
C VAL A 128 16.53 -1.02 11.18
N VAL A 129 16.03 -1.32 9.97
CA VAL A 129 16.11 -2.65 9.37
C VAL A 129 17.56 -3.01 9.03
N GLN A 130 18.06 -4.09 9.62
CA GLN A 130 19.39 -4.64 9.37
C GLN A 130 19.35 -5.86 8.43
N ARG A 131 18.25 -6.61 8.46
CA ARG A 131 18.03 -7.77 7.57
C ARG A 131 16.58 -7.86 7.14
N PHE A 132 16.37 -8.34 5.92
CA PHE A 132 15.07 -8.54 5.32
C PHE A 132 14.99 -9.95 4.74
N HIS A 133 13.96 -10.70 5.14
CA HIS A 133 13.75 -12.11 4.81
C HIS A 133 12.45 -12.26 4.05
N GLU A 134 12.49 -12.16 2.72
CA GLU A 134 11.29 -12.26 1.89
C GLU A 134 10.82 -13.72 1.78
N LYS A 135 9.65 -14.01 2.37
CA LYS A 135 8.90 -15.27 2.18
C LYS A 135 9.74 -16.52 2.35
N VAL A 136 10.49 -16.58 3.46
CA VAL A 136 11.38 -17.69 3.79
C VAL A 136 10.65 -18.78 4.59
N GLU A 137 11.08 -20.03 4.43
CA GLU A 137 10.50 -21.18 5.12
C GLU A 137 10.66 -21.15 6.65
N ASN A 138 11.76 -20.58 7.15
CA ASN A 138 12.07 -20.50 8.57
C ASN A 138 12.33 -19.03 8.97
N PRO A 139 11.27 -18.22 9.13
CA PRO A 139 11.42 -16.80 9.43
C PRO A 139 11.97 -16.58 10.84
N PRO A 140 12.84 -15.57 11.06
CA PRO A 140 13.48 -15.31 12.36
C PRO A 140 12.55 -14.63 13.38
N GLY A 141 11.31 -14.31 12.99
CA GLY A 141 10.34 -13.61 13.84
C GLY A 141 9.02 -13.37 13.12
N ASN A 142 8.20 -12.46 13.67
CA ASN A 142 6.86 -12.15 13.15
C ASN A 142 6.63 -10.66 12.83
N LEU A 143 7.68 -9.83 12.89
CA LEU A 143 7.58 -8.44 12.44
C LEU A 143 7.67 -8.41 10.93
N ALA A 144 6.54 -8.19 10.28
CA ALA A 144 6.41 -8.21 8.84
C ALA A 144 6.41 -6.80 8.24
N ASN A 145 6.99 -6.68 7.06
CA ASN A 145 6.84 -5.55 6.15
C ASN A 145 5.38 -5.45 5.66
N ALA A 146 4.76 -4.28 5.84
CA ALA A 146 3.38 -4.02 5.42
C ALA A 146 3.26 -3.57 3.95
N ALA A 147 4.37 -3.49 3.21
CA ALA A 147 4.40 -3.02 1.82
C ALA A 147 3.84 -1.58 1.66
N ILE A 148 4.05 -0.75 2.68
CA ILE A 148 3.69 0.66 2.74
C ILE A 148 4.91 1.44 3.19
N TYR A 149 5.30 2.46 2.42
CA TYR A 149 6.57 3.16 2.62
C TYR A 149 6.42 4.65 2.44
N LEU A 150 7.09 5.43 3.29
CA LEU A 150 7.48 6.79 2.95
C LEU A 150 8.92 6.75 2.46
N ILE A 151 9.18 7.20 1.24
CA ILE A 151 10.51 7.14 0.62
C ILE A 151 10.96 8.55 0.23
N GLU A 152 12.23 8.84 0.50
CA GLU A 152 12.85 10.11 0.14
C GLU A 152 13.29 10.13 -1.34
N PRO A 153 13.44 11.32 -1.95
CA PRO A 153 13.81 11.48 -3.36
C PRO A 153 15.04 10.69 -3.78
N GLU A 154 16.03 10.55 -2.90
CA GLU A 154 17.28 9.83 -3.18
C GLU A 154 17.05 8.35 -3.52
N VAL A 155 16.00 7.74 -2.97
CA VAL A 155 15.62 6.36 -3.30
C VAL A 155 15.05 6.28 -4.71
N LEU A 156 14.22 7.25 -5.09
CA LEU A 156 13.66 7.33 -6.44
C LEU A 156 14.73 7.62 -7.49
N ASP A 157 15.67 8.51 -7.19
CA ASP A 157 16.81 8.81 -8.06
C ASP A 157 17.68 7.56 -8.26
N TRP A 158 17.94 6.81 -7.19
CA TRP A 158 18.68 5.55 -7.26
C TRP A 158 17.98 4.50 -8.15
N ILE A 159 16.65 4.39 -8.07
CA ILE A 159 15.85 3.51 -8.95
C ILE A 159 15.93 3.99 -10.41
N GLN A 160 15.81 5.30 -10.64
CA GLN A 160 15.82 5.89 -11.98
C GLN A 160 17.14 5.66 -12.73
N GLU A 161 18.26 5.65 -12.02
CA GLU A 161 19.59 5.39 -12.58
C GLU A 161 19.84 3.92 -12.96
N ARG A 162 18.94 2.98 -12.62
CA ARG A 162 19.14 1.53 -12.76
C ARG A 162 17.98 0.89 -13.51
N GLU A 163 18.10 0.81 -14.83
CA GLU A 163 17.06 0.26 -15.73
C GLU A 163 16.68 -1.20 -15.45
N TYR A 164 17.55 -1.99 -14.81
CA TYR A 164 17.27 -3.39 -14.48
C TYR A 164 16.42 -3.58 -13.21
N VAL A 165 16.22 -2.52 -12.43
CA VAL A 165 15.45 -2.57 -11.18
C VAL A 165 13.97 -2.46 -11.49
N ASN A 166 13.22 -3.50 -11.16
CA ASN A 166 11.77 -3.57 -11.38
C ASN A 166 10.97 -4.02 -10.15
N ASP A 167 11.60 -4.61 -9.12
CA ASP A 167 10.95 -5.05 -7.90
C ASP A 167 11.44 -4.27 -6.66
N PHE A 168 10.52 -3.57 -6.00
CA PHE A 168 10.83 -2.75 -4.83
C PHE A 168 11.30 -3.58 -3.63
N SER A 169 10.64 -4.70 -3.33
CA SER A 169 10.95 -5.52 -2.16
C SER A 169 12.24 -6.31 -2.33
N ASN A 170 12.44 -6.92 -3.50
CA ASN A 170 13.53 -7.85 -3.76
C ASN A 170 14.80 -7.17 -4.27
N GLN A 171 14.71 -5.98 -4.88
CA GLN A 171 15.86 -5.32 -5.49
C GLN A 171 16.15 -3.93 -4.91
N VAL A 172 15.15 -3.22 -4.38
CA VAL A 172 15.37 -1.89 -3.77
C VAL A 172 15.68 -2.01 -2.29
N LEU A 173 14.79 -2.62 -1.48
CA LEU A 173 14.99 -2.70 -0.02
C LEU A 173 16.37 -3.24 0.42
N PRO A 174 16.95 -4.30 -0.19
CA PRO A 174 18.26 -4.82 0.20
C PRO A 174 19.39 -3.79 0.09
N GLU A 175 19.30 -2.84 -0.86
CA GLU A 175 20.31 -1.82 -1.12
C GLU A 175 20.24 -0.65 -0.11
N PHE A 176 19.17 -0.60 0.69
CA PHE A 176 18.94 0.43 1.71
C PHE A 176 18.90 -0.15 3.14
N LEU A 177 19.31 -1.40 3.36
CA LEU A 177 19.51 -1.93 4.71
C LEU A 177 20.44 -1.01 5.53
N GLY A 178 20.09 -0.79 6.80
CA GLY A 178 20.72 0.23 7.65
C GLY A 178 20.25 1.67 7.39
N LYS A 179 19.33 1.90 6.45
CA LYS A 179 18.71 3.22 6.16
C LYS A 179 17.18 3.17 6.10
N ILE A 180 16.58 2.07 6.54
CA ILE A 180 15.13 1.88 6.58
C ILE A 180 14.68 1.96 8.04
N ALA A 181 14.08 3.07 8.43
CA ALA A 181 13.40 3.18 9.71
C ALA A 181 12.09 2.38 9.69
N THR A 182 11.64 1.88 10.84
CA THR A 182 10.35 1.19 10.94
C THR A 182 9.35 1.94 11.78
N TRP A 183 8.07 1.85 11.38
CA TRP A 183 6.93 2.30 12.17
C TRP A 183 5.91 1.17 12.24
N GLU A 184 5.64 0.67 13.44
CA GLU A 184 4.79 -0.50 13.63
C GLU A 184 3.31 -0.11 13.71
N ASN A 185 2.53 -0.51 12.70
CA ASN A 185 1.08 -0.46 12.75
C ASN A 185 0.57 -1.46 13.80
N LYS A 186 -0.22 -0.95 14.75
CA LYS A 186 -0.86 -1.74 15.81
C LYS A 186 -2.34 -2.00 15.56
N ASP A 187 -2.87 -1.46 14.46
CA ASP A 187 -4.24 -1.65 14.01
C ASP A 187 -4.28 -2.68 12.86
N ILE A 188 -5.33 -2.68 12.03
CA ILE A 188 -5.58 -3.70 11.02
C ILE A 188 -4.54 -3.63 9.88
N MET A 189 -3.92 -4.78 9.61
CA MET A 189 -3.16 -5.06 8.40
C MET A 189 -3.48 -6.49 7.93
N ARG A 190 -4.01 -6.62 6.73
CA ARG A 190 -4.51 -7.88 6.19
C ARG A 190 -4.24 -7.99 4.70
N ASP A 191 -3.50 -9.03 4.32
CA ASP A 191 -3.46 -9.51 2.95
C ASP A 191 -4.80 -10.19 2.62
N ILE A 192 -5.56 -9.63 1.68
CA ILE A 192 -6.87 -10.14 1.26
C ILE A 192 -6.82 -10.99 -0.01
N GLY A 193 -5.63 -11.43 -0.42
CA GLY A 193 -5.39 -12.20 -1.65
C GLY A 193 -5.97 -13.61 -1.64
N ASN A 194 -6.44 -14.12 -0.50
CA ASN A 194 -7.13 -15.41 -0.38
C ASN A 194 -8.51 -15.26 0.27
N SER A 195 -9.39 -16.25 0.03
CA SER A 195 -10.79 -16.21 0.48
C SER A 195 -10.95 -16.18 1.99
N GLU A 196 -10.11 -16.90 2.75
CA GLU A 196 -10.21 -16.91 4.22
C GLU A 196 -9.86 -15.54 4.79
N ALA A 197 -8.77 -14.93 4.32
CA ALA A 197 -8.34 -13.62 4.77
C ALA A 197 -9.31 -12.52 4.33
N LEU A 198 -9.88 -12.63 3.12
CA LEU A 198 -10.95 -11.75 2.66
C LEU A 198 -12.19 -11.87 3.56
N ALA A 199 -12.61 -13.07 3.93
CA ALA A 199 -13.75 -13.29 4.82
C ALA A 199 -13.53 -12.70 6.22
N LYS A 200 -12.30 -12.80 6.76
CA LYS A 200 -11.91 -12.12 8.01
C LYS A 200 -12.00 -10.61 7.86
N ALA A 201 -11.47 -10.05 6.76
CA ALA A 201 -11.54 -8.61 6.48
C ALA A 201 -12.98 -8.07 6.44
N GLN A 202 -13.95 -8.82 5.89
CA GLN A 202 -15.37 -8.41 5.92
C GLN A 202 -15.95 -8.30 7.34
N LYS A 203 -15.41 -9.04 8.31
CA LYS A 203 -15.92 -9.09 9.70
C LYS A 203 -15.20 -8.08 10.62
N GLU A 204 -13.96 -7.75 10.31
CA GLU A 204 -13.10 -6.87 11.13
C GLU A 204 -13.44 -5.39 10.97
N VAL A 205 -14.02 -4.98 9.84
CA VAL A 205 -14.33 -3.57 9.57
C VAL A 205 -15.80 -3.37 9.23
N THR A 206 -16.33 -2.23 9.67
CA THR A 206 -17.64 -1.73 9.25
C THR A 206 -17.51 -0.26 8.87
N PHE A 207 -18.28 0.18 7.89
CA PHE A 207 -18.31 1.56 7.46
C PHE A 207 -19.69 2.15 7.75
N PRO A 208 -19.79 3.45 8.07
CA PRO A 208 -21.08 4.12 8.20
C PRO A 208 -21.90 3.96 6.92
N GLU A 209 -23.22 3.81 7.05
CA GLU A 209 -24.11 3.80 5.89
C GLU A 209 -24.01 5.11 5.12
N ASN A 210 -23.77 5.01 3.81
CA ASN A 210 -23.83 6.16 2.90
C ASN A 210 -25.23 6.23 2.26
N ASN A 211 -26.05 7.18 2.72
CA ASN A 211 -27.40 7.39 2.19
C ASN A 211 -27.41 8.20 0.88
N ASN A 212 -26.27 8.74 0.45
CA ASN A 212 -26.12 9.53 -0.77
C ASN A 212 -25.14 8.83 -1.72
N LEU A 213 -25.59 7.72 -2.29
CA LEU A 213 -24.82 6.95 -3.26
C LEU A 213 -24.79 7.70 -4.60
N ASP A 214 -23.62 7.77 -5.21
CA ASP A 214 -23.52 8.15 -6.61
C ASP A 214 -23.86 6.99 -7.56
N GLU A 215 -23.96 7.28 -8.86
CA GLU A 215 -24.32 6.29 -9.89
C GLU A 215 -23.36 5.10 -9.90
N TRP A 216 -22.06 5.37 -9.73
CA TRP A 216 -21.04 4.32 -9.73
C TRP A 216 -21.17 3.43 -8.49
N GLU A 217 -21.38 4.02 -7.31
CA GLU A 217 -21.60 3.27 -6.07
C GLU A 217 -22.85 2.40 -6.14
N THR A 218 -23.92 2.91 -6.74
CA THR A 218 -25.17 2.17 -6.94
C THR A 218 -24.92 0.93 -7.81
N GLU A 219 -24.22 1.09 -8.93
CA GLU A 219 -23.84 -0.03 -9.80
C GLU A 219 -22.92 -1.01 -9.06
N PHE A 220 -21.92 -0.52 -8.35
CA PHE A 220 -20.99 -1.32 -7.57
C PHE A 220 -21.70 -2.20 -6.53
N LEU A 221 -22.65 -1.65 -5.77
CA LEU A 221 -23.41 -2.41 -4.76
C LEU A 221 -24.36 -3.44 -5.36
N SER A 222 -24.82 -3.23 -6.60
CA SER A 222 -25.65 -4.19 -7.33
C SER A 222 -24.87 -5.37 -7.93
N ASN A 223 -23.54 -5.30 -7.95
CA ASN A 223 -22.70 -6.30 -8.59
C ASN A 223 -22.78 -7.67 -7.89
N SER A 224 -22.82 -8.75 -8.67
CA SER A 224 -22.92 -10.13 -8.14
C SER A 224 -21.74 -10.56 -7.27
N ILE A 225 -20.61 -9.84 -7.32
CA ILE A 225 -19.45 -10.11 -6.45
C ILE A 225 -19.82 -10.11 -4.95
N HIS A 226 -20.79 -9.28 -4.54
CA HIS A 226 -21.23 -9.23 -3.15
C HIS A 226 -21.89 -10.55 -2.72
N GLN A 227 -22.62 -11.22 -3.62
CA GLN A 227 -23.18 -12.55 -3.37
C GLN A 227 -22.08 -13.61 -3.29
N SER A 228 -21.06 -13.53 -4.14
CA SER A 228 -19.90 -14.42 -4.08
C SER A 228 -19.12 -14.26 -2.77
N ILE A 229 -18.96 -13.02 -2.29
CA ILE A 229 -18.32 -12.76 -0.99
C ILE A 229 -19.17 -13.30 0.15
N GLN A 230 -20.49 -13.15 0.09
CA GLN A 230 -21.37 -13.70 1.12
C GLN A 230 -21.26 -15.22 1.24
N SER A 231 -20.93 -15.93 0.16
CA SER A 231 -20.75 -17.39 0.17
C SER A 231 -19.50 -17.88 0.91
N ILE A 232 -18.53 -17.00 1.17
CA ILE A 232 -17.28 -17.32 1.89
C ILE A 232 -17.28 -16.78 3.34
N LEU A 233 -18.36 -16.14 3.80
CA LEU A 233 -18.52 -15.62 5.15
C LEU A 233 -19.06 -16.66 6.13
#